data_AF-C6WNX8-F1
#
_entry.id   AF-C6WNX8-F1
#
_cell.length_a   1.000
_cell.length_b   1.000
_cell.length_c   1.000
_cell.angle_alpha   90.00
_cell.angle_beta   90.00
_cell.angle_gamma   90.00
#
_symmetry.space_group_name_H-M   'P 1'
#
loop_
_entity.id
_entity.type
_entity.pdbx_description
1 polymer ?
#
loop_
_entity_poly.entity_id
_entity_poly.type
_entity_poly.pdbx_seq_one_letter_code
_entity_poly.pdbx_strand_id
1 'polypeptide(L)'
;MSGGIELTTDELRAVTAYAVACAEPALARFEARRPGDGRPREAVVAARAFADGGRRTKAIRDGAWAAQRAYGEARDARDPVAAEAARAAVAAAGAAYLHPLAKATQVPHILGAAAHDALSAELDSGDAAAVLERAEAMAGATVVAVLRRYPDAPAGRGRAGELTRLLDAALRRRADG
;
A
#
# COMPACT_ATOMS: atom_id res chain seq x y z
N MET A 1 17.11 -10.66 20.56
CA MET A 1 16.00 -11.62 20.33
C MET A 1 15.01 -10.96 19.39
N SER A 2 14.99 -11.29 18.10
CA SER A 2 13.91 -10.79 17.22
C SER A 2 12.67 -11.64 17.49
N GLY A 3 11.78 -11.15 18.36
CA GLY A 3 10.50 -11.80 18.61
C GLY A 3 9.71 -11.88 17.30
N GLY A 4 9.32 -13.10 16.92
CA GLY A 4 8.40 -13.30 15.81
C GLY A 4 7.04 -12.69 16.15
N ILE A 5 6.34 -12.18 15.14
CA ILE A 5 4.94 -11.77 15.27
C ILE A 5 4.08 -12.92 14.78
N GLU A 6 3.01 -13.24 15.49
CA GLU A 6 1.99 -14.14 14.94
C GLU A 6 1.19 -13.40 13.86
N LEU A 7 1.11 -14.00 12.67
CA LEU A 7 0.38 -13.47 11.53
C LEU A 7 -0.33 -14.62 10.81
N THR A 8 -1.65 -14.66 10.92
CA THR A 8 -2.45 -15.69 10.25
C THR A 8 -2.63 -15.37 8.76
N THR A 9 -3.07 -16.37 7.98
CA THR A 9 -3.39 -16.14 6.57
C THR A 9 -4.57 -15.18 6.43
N ASP A 10 -5.58 -15.26 7.30
CA ASP A 10 -6.76 -14.39 7.23
C ASP A 10 -6.43 -12.95 7.57
N GLU A 11 -5.54 -12.72 8.54
CA GLU A 11 -5.00 -11.39 8.85
C GLU A 11 -4.22 -10.82 7.67
N LEU A 12 -3.40 -11.64 7.01
CA LEU A 12 -2.67 -11.21 5.83
C LEU A 12 -3.59 -10.90 4.64
N ARG A 13 -4.69 -11.65 4.49
CA ARG A 13 -5.74 -11.35 3.50
C ARG A 13 -6.43 -10.04 3.82
N ALA A 14 -6.76 -9.78 5.09
CA ALA A 14 -7.38 -8.52 5.53
C ALA A 14 -6.46 -7.31 5.25
N VAL A 15 -5.16 -7.42 5.57
CA VAL A 15 -4.17 -6.39 5.23
C VAL A 15 -4.05 -6.18 3.72
N THR A 16 -4.05 -7.27 2.93
CA THR A 16 -4.00 -7.16 1.46
C THR A 16 -5.27 -6.52 0.91
N ALA A 17 -6.45 -6.89 1.41
CA ALA A 17 -7.74 -6.32 1.01
C ALA A 17 -7.77 -4.80 1.24
N TYR A 18 -7.27 -4.37 2.41
CA TYR A 18 -7.13 -2.96 2.74
C TYR A 18 -6.18 -2.24 1.78
N ALA A 19 -4.98 -2.79 1.55
CA ALA A 19 -4.00 -2.18 0.66
C ALA A 19 -4.50 -2.09 -0.80
N VAL A 20 -5.21 -3.11 -1.28
CA VAL A 20 -5.86 -3.10 -2.60
C VAL A 20 -6.87 -1.96 -2.69
N ALA A 21 -7.78 -1.86 -1.71
CA ALA A 21 -8.81 -0.81 -1.72
C ALA A 21 -8.20 0.60 -1.63
N CYS A 22 -7.08 0.77 -0.92
CA CYS A 22 -6.33 2.03 -0.92
C CYS A 22 -5.66 2.34 -2.27
N ALA A 23 -5.29 1.34 -3.07
CA ALA A 23 -4.64 1.55 -4.36
C ALA A 23 -5.63 1.79 -5.53
N GLU A 24 -6.92 1.46 -5.36
CA GLU A 24 -7.92 1.60 -6.44
C GLU A 24 -8.04 3.04 -6.99
N PRO A 25 -8.11 4.11 -6.17
CA PRO A 25 -8.13 5.48 -6.69
C PRO A 25 -6.84 5.88 -7.44
N ALA A 26 -5.70 5.33 -7.00
CA ALA A 26 -4.42 5.56 -7.67
C ALA A 26 -4.41 4.94 -9.08
N LEU A 27 -5.03 3.77 -9.28
CA LEU A 27 -5.14 3.15 -10.60
C LEU A 27 -5.84 4.07 -11.61
N ALA A 28 -6.93 4.71 -11.21
CA ALA A 28 -7.65 5.65 -12.06
C ALA A 28 -6.75 6.82 -12.51
N ARG A 29 -5.93 7.37 -11.61
CA ARG A 29 -4.94 8.43 -11.95
C ARG A 29 -3.84 7.92 -12.88
N PHE A 30 -3.34 6.71 -12.62
CA PHE A 30 -2.32 6.09 -13.47
C PHE A 30 -2.83 5.94 -14.91
N GLU A 31 -4.03 5.39 -15.08
CA GLU A 31 -4.60 5.08 -16.39
C GLU A 31 -4.98 6.31 -17.19
N ALA A 32 -5.43 7.38 -16.52
CA ALA A 32 -5.67 8.66 -17.17
C ALA A 32 -4.38 9.24 -17.79
N ARG A 33 -3.23 9.00 -17.16
CA ARG A 33 -1.93 9.51 -17.60
C ARG A 33 -1.17 8.56 -18.52
N ARG A 34 -1.41 7.25 -18.38
CA ARG A 34 -0.75 6.16 -19.11
C ARG A 34 -1.77 5.22 -19.74
N PRO A 35 -2.61 5.71 -20.66
CA PRO A 35 -3.59 4.87 -21.33
C PRO A 35 -2.90 3.70 -22.04
N GLY A 36 -3.40 2.49 -21.82
CA GLY A 36 -2.87 1.26 -22.43
C GLY A 36 -1.82 0.52 -21.59
N ASP A 37 -1.31 1.10 -20.50
CA ASP A 37 -0.45 0.36 -19.57
C ASP A 37 -1.27 -0.31 -18.46
N GLY A 38 -1.58 -1.59 -18.64
CA GLY A 38 -2.37 -2.39 -17.69
C GLY A 38 -1.59 -2.90 -16.47
N ARG A 39 -0.26 -2.73 -16.42
CA ARG A 39 0.59 -3.44 -15.44
C ARG A 39 0.25 -3.12 -13.98
N PRO A 40 -0.03 -1.85 -13.57
CA PRO A 40 -0.45 -1.58 -12.19
C PRO A 40 -1.79 -2.22 -11.84
N ARG A 41 -2.78 -2.19 -12.76
CA ARG A 41 -4.07 -2.84 -12.54
C ARG A 41 -3.90 -4.34 -12.35
N GLU A 42 -3.12 -5.01 -13.19
CA GLU A 42 -2.87 -6.45 -13.09
C GLU A 42 -2.24 -6.83 -11.73
N ALA A 43 -1.33 -6.01 -11.20
CA ALA A 43 -0.76 -6.22 -9.88
C ALA A 43 -1.81 -6.14 -8.76
N VAL A 44 -2.70 -5.15 -8.82
CA VAL A 44 -3.79 -4.97 -7.85
C VAL A 44 -4.82 -6.11 -7.97
N VAL A 45 -5.16 -6.55 -9.18
CA VAL A 45 -6.05 -7.71 -9.41
C VAL A 45 -5.45 -8.99 -8.84
N ALA A 46 -4.15 -9.24 -9.03
CA ALA A 46 -3.49 -10.40 -8.46
C ALA A 46 -3.50 -10.37 -6.92
N ALA A 47 -3.31 -9.19 -6.32
CA ALA A 47 -3.40 -8.99 -4.88
C ALA A 47 -4.84 -9.19 -4.36
N ARG A 48 -5.85 -8.66 -5.07
CA ARG A 48 -7.27 -8.85 -4.78
C ARG A 48 -7.66 -10.33 -4.78
N ALA A 49 -7.21 -11.09 -5.78
CA ALA A 49 -7.48 -12.54 -5.83
C ALA A 49 -6.93 -13.29 -4.61
N PHE A 50 -5.79 -12.86 -4.04
CA PHE A 50 -5.32 -13.38 -2.76
C PHE A 50 -6.15 -12.86 -1.59
N ALA A 51 -6.53 -11.58 -1.55
CA ALA A 51 -7.41 -11.07 -0.50
C ALA A 51 -8.73 -11.87 -0.42
N ASP A 52 -9.29 -12.26 -1.56
CA ASP A 52 -10.62 -12.89 -1.69
C ASP A 52 -10.61 -14.42 -1.48
N GLY A 53 -9.56 -14.98 -0.88
CA GLY A 53 -9.49 -16.41 -0.55
C GLY A 53 -8.58 -17.25 -1.47
N GLY A 54 -8.10 -16.68 -2.58
CA GLY A 54 -7.18 -17.36 -3.49
C GLY A 54 -5.82 -17.73 -2.88
N ARG A 55 -5.07 -18.60 -3.54
CA ARG A 55 -3.71 -18.95 -3.10
C ARG A 55 -2.76 -17.77 -3.32
N ARG A 56 -1.69 -17.68 -2.52
CA ARG A 56 -0.58 -16.77 -2.82
C ARG A 56 0.22 -17.32 -4.00
N THR A 57 0.06 -16.75 -5.19
CA THR A 57 0.63 -17.28 -6.44
C THR A 57 1.82 -16.45 -6.94
N LYS A 58 2.52 -16.97 -7.95
CA LYS A 58 3.58 -16.23 -8.65
C LYS A 58 3.06 -14.95 -9.32
N ALA A 59 1.79 -14.92 -9.73
CA ALA A 59 1.17 -13.78 -10.38
C ALA A 59 1.26 -12.48 -9.56
N ILE A 60 1.20 -12.57 -8.22
CA ILE A 60 1.34 -11.39 -7.35
C ILE A 60 2.76 -10.80 -7.48
N ARG A 61 3.80 -11.65 -7.51
CA ARG A 61 5.19 -11.21 -7.68
C ARG A 61 5.45 -10.68 -9.08
N ASP A 62 4.98 -11.39 -10.10
CA ASP A 62 5.15 -10.97 -11.50
C ASP A 62 4.45 -9.62 -11.74
N GLY A 63 3.24 -9.45 -11.19
CA GLY A 63 2.49 -8.18 -11.21
C GLY A 63 3.21 -7.06 -10.45
N ALA A 64 3.71 -7.32 -9.23
CA ALA A 64 4.48 -6.34 -8.48
C ALA A 64 5.71 -5.84 -9.26
N TRP A 65 6.45 -6.75 -9.91
CA TRP A 65 7.59 -6.37 -10.76
C TRP A 65 7.17 -5.61 -12.02
N ALA A 66 6.05 -5.96 -12.63
CA ALA A 66 5.51 -5.23 -13.78
C ALA A 66 5.09 -3.81 -13.40
N ALA A 67 4.37 -3.63 -12.29
CA ALA A 67 4.02 -2.32 -11.73
C ALA A 67 5.27 -1.51 -11.31
N GLN A 68 6.30 -2.18 -10.79
CA GLN A 68 7.59 -1.54 -10.45
C GLN A 68 8.33 -1.03 -11.69
N ARG A 69 8.22 -1.72 -12.84
CA ARG A 69 8.73 -1.22 -14.12
C ARG A 69 7.92 -0.03 -14.62
N ALA A 70 6.59 -0.10 -14.56
CA ALA A 70 5.70 1.02 -14.90
C ALA A 70 6.02 2.28 -14.06
N TYR A 71 6.29 2.13 -12.76
CA TYR A 71 6.79 3.21 -11.91
C TYR A 71 8.10 3.81 -12.44
N GLY A 72 9.08 2.96 -12.80
CA GLY A 72 10.36 3.41 -13.32
C GLY A 72 10.21 4.21 -14.60
N GLU A 73 9.43 3.69 -15.55
CA GLU A 73 9.13 4.34 -16.82
C GLU A 73 8.37 5.66 -16.65
N ALA A 74 7.38 5.72 -15.74
CA ALA A 74 6.66 6.94 -15.43
C ALA A 74 7.58 8.01 -14.80
N ARG A 75 8.44 7.61 -13.88
CA ARG A 75 9.44 8.49 -13.24
C ARG A 75 10.43 9.03 -14.27
N ASP A 76 10.95 8.16 -15.14
CA ASP A 76 11.96 8.55 -16.14
C ASP A 76 11.33 9.49 -17.19
N ALA A 77 10.05 9.33 -17.48
CA ALA A 77 9.23 10.27 -18.26
C ALA A 77 8.76 11.51 -17.47
N ARG A 78 9.28 11.75 -16.26
CA ARG A 78 9.00 12.92 -15.40
C ARG A 78 7.51 13.10 -15.07
N ASP A 79 6.81 12.00 -14.85
CA ASP A 79 5.40 11.96 -14.46
C ASP A 79 5.26 11.43 -13.02
N PRO A 80 5.44 12.30 -12.01
CA PRO A 80 5.49 11.86 -10.62
C PRO A 80 4.14 11.36 -10.11
N VAL A 81 3.02 11.84 -10.66
CA VAL A 81 1.67 11.35 -10.30
C VAL A 81 1.50 9.90 -10.71
N ALA A 82 1.82 9.57 -11.98
CA ALA A 82 1.74 8.18 -12.46
C ALA A 82 2.78 7.29 -11.77
N ALA A 83 3.98 7.80 -11.50
CA ALA A 83 4.99 7.05 -10.76
C ALA A 83 4.47 6.62 -9.38
N GLU A 84 3.96 7.56 -8.58
CA GLU A 84 3.45 7.26 -7.25
C GLU A 84 2.17 6.40 -7.29
N ALA A 85 1.33 6.57 -8.30
CA ALA A 85 0.19 5.70 -8.52
C ALA A 85 0.60 4.24 -8.80
N ALA A 86 1.62 4.02 -9.66
CA ALA A 86 2.17 2.69 -9.88
C ALA A 86 2.83 2.11 -8.62
N ARG A 87 3.46 2.96 -7.78
CA ARG A 87 3.99 2.55 -6.47
C ARG A 87 2.91 2.10 -5.50
N ALA A 88 1.72 2.70 -5.51
CA ALA A 88 0.58 2.24 -4.72
C ALA A 88 0.19 0.81 -5.11
N ALA A 89 0.16 0.48 -6.40
CA ALA A 89 -0.08 -0.87 -6.89
C ALA A 89 1.02 -1.87 -6.47
N VAL A 90 2.30 -1.46 -6.52
CA VAL A 90 3.41 -2.28 -6.00
C VAL A 90 3.21 -2.57 -4.51
N ALA A 91 2.83 -1.57 -3.72
CA ALA A 91 2.60 -1.74 -2.29
C ALA A 91 1.40 -2.67 -2.00
N ALA A 92 0.32 -2.56 -2.77
CA ALA A 92 -0.83 -3.46 -2.66
C ALA A 92 -0.45 -4.94 -2.92
N ALA A 93 0.33 -5.20 -3.97
CA ALA A 93 0.86 -6.55 -4.23
C ALA A 93 1.86 -7.00 -3.15
N GLY A 94 2.67 -6.07 -2.63
CA GLY A 94 3.62 -6.32 -1.54
C GLY A 94 2.94 -6.65 -0.20
N ALA A 95 1.70 -6.21 0.03
CA ALA A 95 0.95 -6.48 1.26
C ALA A 95 0.73 -7.99 1.49
N ALA A 96 0.54 -8.77 0.41
CA ALA A 96 0.45 -10.23 0.47
C ALA A 96 1.73 -10.93 0.94
N TYR A 97 2.83 -10.18 1.11
CA TYR A 97 4.13 -10.64 1.58
C TYR A 97 4.59 -9.91 2.85
N LEU A 98 3.68 -9.30 3.61
CA LEU A 98 4.00 -8.83 4.97
C LEU A 98 4.65 -9.96 5.77
N HIS A 99 5.86 -9.73 6.29
CA HIS A 99 6.61 -10.73 7.02
C HIS A 99 6.34 -10.65 8.54
N PRO A 100 6.26 -11.79 9.25
CA PRO A 100 6.05 -11.88 10.71
C PRO A 100 7.30 -11.48 11.51
N LEU A 101 7.88 -10.32 11.18
CA LEU A 101 9.10 -9.78 11.78
C LEU A 101 8.75 -8.49 12.50
N ALA A 102 9.01 -8.40 13.81
CA ALA A 102 8.86 -7.18 14.58
C ALA A 102 9.89 -6.10 14.18
N LYS A 103 9.72 -5.54 12.98
CA LYS A 103 10.58 -4.53 12.36
C LYS A 103 9.71 -3.44 11.77
N ALA A 104 10.05 -2.18 12.07
CA ALA A 104 9.39 -1.00 11.51
C ALA A 104 9.32 -1.04 9.97
N THR A 105 10.33 -1.62 9.31
CA THR A 105 10.37 -1.76 7.85
C THR A 105 9.25 -2.61 7.27
N GLN A 106 8.47 -3.31 8.08
CA GLN A 106 7.27 -4.03 7.66
C GLN A 106 6.02 -3.15 7.56
N VAL A 107 5.95 -2.01 8.28
CA VAL A 107 4.78 -1.11 8.26
C VAL A 107 4.40 -0.64 6.84
N PRO A 108 5.36 -0.32 5.93
CA PRO A 108 5.01 0.01 4.54
C PRO A 108 4.29 -1.10 3.76
N HIS A 109 4.37 -2.38 4.16
CA HIS A 109 3.56 -3.44 3.55
C HIS A 109 2.06 -3.32 3.94
N ILE A 110 1.76 -2.66 5.06
CA ILE A 110 0.39 -2.44 5.55
C ILE A 110 -0.15 -1.12 5.00
N LEU A 111 0.64 -0.04 5.12
CA LEU A 111 0.17 1.34 4.89
C LEU A 111 0.69 1.97 3.59
N GLY A 112 1.64 1.34 2.91
CA GLY A 112 2.33 1.94 1.76
C GLY A 112 1.41 2.23 0.57
N ALA A 113 0.38 1.41 0.34
CA ALA A 113 -0.57 1.65 -0.74
C ALA A 113 -1.32 2.97 -0.54
N ALA A 114 -1.83 3.22 0.67
CA ALA A 114 -2.48 4.48 1.03
C ALA A 114 -1.53 5.67 0.96
N ALA A 115 -0.29 5.52 1.45
CA ALA A 115 0.69 6.61 1.43
C ALA A 115 1.10 7.00 0.00
N HIS A 116 1.23 6.04 -0.90
CA HIS A 116 1.53 6.30 -2.31
C HIS A 116 0.31 6.84 -3.09
N ASP A 117 -0.91 6.40 -2.79
CA ASP A 117 -2.14 7.03 -3.32
C ASP A 117 -2.25 8.49 -2.86
N ALA A 118 -2.00 8.76 -1.56
CA ALA A 118 -2.03 10.10 -1.01
C ALA A 118 -0.98 11.02 -1.65
N LEU A 119 0.24 10.52 -1.87
CA LEU A 119 1.27 11.29 -2.56
C LEU A 119 0.91 11.52 -4.04
N SER A 120 0.36 10.51 -4.73
CA SER A 120 -0.13 10.67 -6.11
C SER A 120 -1.20 11.76 -6.18
N ALA A 121 -2.16 11.78 -5.25
CA ALA A 121 -3.20 12.80 -5.14
C ALA A 121 -2.63 14.20 -4.82
N GLU A 122 -1.69 14.29 -3.87
CA GLU A 122 -1.00 15.54 -3.53
C GLU A 122 -0.29 16.13 -4.75
N LEU A 123 0.35 15.29 -5.56
CA LEU A 123 1.04 15.72 -6.77
C LEU A 123 0.09 16.12 -7.91
N ASP A 124 -1.13 15.58 -7.94
CA ASP A 124 -2.11 15.83 -9.01
C ASP A 124 -3.02 17.02 -8.71
N SER A 125 -3.48 17.15 -7.46
CA SER A 125 -4.46 18.16 -7.03
C SER A 125 -4.05 18.95 -5.78
N GLY A 126 -2.88 18.70 -5.20
CA GLY A 126 -2.40 19.40 -4.01
C GLY A 126 -2.97 18.90 -2.68
N ASP A 127 -3.70 17.79 -2.66
CA ASP A 127 -4.39 17.30 -1.46
C ASP A 127 -4.15 15.80 -1.18
N ALA A 128 -3.45 15.52 -0.08
CA ALA A 128 -3.27 14.19 0.49
C ALA A 128 -4.28 13.87 1.61
N ALA A 129 -4.89 14.88 2.23
CA ALA A 129 -5.65 14.74 3.47
C ALA A 129 -6.89 13.88 3.26
N ALA A 130 -7.68 14.16 2.22
CA ALA A 130 -8.87 13.38 1.89
C ALA A 130 -8.55 11.90 1.59
N VAL A 131 -7.35 11.60 1.08
CA VAL A 131 -6.90 10.22 0.87
C VAL A 131 -6.56 9.55 2.19
N LEU A 132 -5.84 10.23 3.07
CA LEU A 132 -5.49 9.68 4.38
C LEU A 132 -6.72 9.48 5.27
N GLU A 133 -7.67 10.41 5.28
CA GLU A 133 -8.93 10.28 6.03
C GLU A 133 -9.74 9.07 5.56
N ARG A 134 -9.86 8.88 4.24
CA ARG A 134 -10.51 7.70 3.67
C ARG A 134 -9.77 6.41 4.04
N ALA A 135 -8.45 6.39 3.90
CA ALA A 135 -7.64 5.23 4.28
C ALA A 135 -7.79 4.91 5.78
N GLU A 136 -7.82 5.93 6.63
CA GLU A 136 -8.08 5.75 8.05
C GLU A 136 -9.45 5.09 8.25
N ALA A 137 -10.52 5.64 7.68
CA ALA A 137 -11.89 5.11 7.80
C ALA A 137 -12.03 3.66 7.30
N MET A 138 -11.27 3.28 6.26
CA MET A 138 -11.29 1.93 5.68
C MET A 138 -10.52 0.89 6.51
N ALA A 139 -9.59 1.31 7.36
CA ALA A 139 -8.78 0.38 8.15
C ALA A 139 -9.62 -0.28 9.26
N GLY A 140 -10.12 -1.49 8.98
CA GLY A 140 -10.88 -2.28 9.95
C GLY A 140 -10.06 -2.76 11.14
N ALA A 141 -10.74 -3.29 12.16
CA ALA A 141 -10.12 -3.72 13.42
C ALA A 141 -8.96 -4.70 13.24
N THR A 142 -9.06 -5.66 12.32
CA THR A 142 -7.98 -6.63 12.03
C THR A 142 -6.72 -5.94 11.50
N VAL A 143 -6.85 -4.95 10.60
CA VAL A 143 -5.72 -4.21 10.05
C VAL A 143 -5.00 -3.44 11.15
N VAL A 144 -5.76 -2.76 12.01
CA VAL A 144 -5.21 -2.01 13.14
C VAL A 144 -4.56 -2.93 14.17
N ALA A 145 -5.18 -4.07 14.49
CA ALA A 145 -4.62 -5.07 15.39
C ALA A 145 -3.29 -5.63 14.88
N VAL A 146 -3.20 -5.94 13.57
CA VAL A 146 -1.94 -6.38 12.94
C VAL A 146 -0.90 -5.26 12.97
N LEU A 147 -1.27 -4.03 12.61
CA LEU A 147 -0.36 -2.87 12.62
C LEU A 147 0.29 -2.66 13.99
N ARG A 148 -0.49 -2.74 15.07
CA ARG A 148 -0.02 -2.56 16.46
C ARG A 148 0.97 -3.62 16.93
N ARG A 149 1.08 -4.77 16.25
CA ARG A 149 2.10 -5.78 16.55
C ARG A 149 3.49 -5.38 16.03
N TYR A 150 3.54 -4.47 15.06
CA TYR A 150 4.80 -3.94 14.53
C TYR A 150 5.20 -2.66 15.29
N PRO A 151 6.52 -2.39 15.39
CA PRO A 151 7.01 -1.08 15.80
C PRO A 151 6.43 0.04 14.91
N ASP A 152 6.44 1.27 15.40
CA ASP A 152 5.98 2.44 14.67
C ASP A 152 6.68 2.58 13.30
N ALA A 153 6.00 3.24 12.37
CA ALA A 153 6.49 3.45 11.02
C ALA A 153 7.92 4.07 11.01
N PRO A 154 8.82 3.58 10.14
CA PRO A 154 10.22 3.97 10.17
C PRO A 154 10.43 5.42 9.71
N ALA A 155 11.48 6.07 10.23
CA ALA A 155 11.93 7.37 9.76
C ALA A 155 12.46 7.31 8.30
N GLY A 156 12.47 8.46 7.62
CA GLY A 156 12.98 8.62 6.25
C GLY A 156 11.94 8.35 5.15
N ARG A 157 12.42 8.03 3.94
CA ARG A 157 11.64 7.74 2.70
C ARG A 157 10.85 8.93 2.11
N GLY A 158 11.31 10.15 2.36
CA GLY A 158 10.73 11.37 1.79
C GLY A 158 9.25 11.54 2.16
N ARG A 159 8.50 12.17 1.26
CA ARG A 159 7.09 12.51 1.48
C ARG A 159 6.18 11.28 1.67
N ALA A 160 6.37 10.22 0.89
CA ALA A 160 5.62 8.97 1.07
C ALA A 160 5.86 8.34 2.46
N GLY A 161 7.09 8.41 2.97
CA GLY A 161 7.39 7.96 4.34
C GLY A 161 6.73 8.80 5.42
N GLU A 162 6.62 10.11 5.20
CA GLU A 162 5.89 11.01 6.09
C GLU A 162 4.39 10.69 6.14
N LEU A 163 3.76 10.55 4.98
CA LEU A 163 2.35 10.16 4.87
C LEU A 163 2.08 8.79 5.51
N THR A 164 3.02 7.85 5.38
CA THR A 164 2.97 6.56 6.09
C THR A 164 2.96 6.75 7.61
N ARG A 165 3.84 7.61 8.16
CA ARG A 165 3.90 7.88 9.60
C ARG A 165 2.67 8.62 10.12
N LEU A 166 2.13 9.57 9.35
CA LEU A 166 0.90 10.27 9.70
C LEU A 166 -0.28 9.29 9.84
N LEU A 167 -0.44 8.38 8.87
CA LEU A 167 -1.47 7.35 8.90
C LEU A 167 -1.26 6.33 10.03
N ASP A 168 -0.02 5.86 10.23
CA ASP A 168 0.33 4.96 11.33
C ASP A 168 -0.05 5.55 12.70
N ALA A 169 0.33 6.81 12.93
CA ALA A 169 0.02 7.51 14.17
C ALA A 169 -1.49 7.72 14.36
N ALA A 170 -2.23 8.06 13.30
CA ALA A 170 -3.68 8.24 13.37
C ALA A 170 -4.41 6.93 13.72
N LEU A 171 -4.07 5.83 13.05
CA LEU A 171 -4.66 4.52 13.31
C LEU A 171 -4.37 3.99 14.72
N ARG A 172 -3.17 4.25 15.25
CA ARG A 172 -2.80 3.87 16.62
C ARG A 172 -3.62 4.66 17.65
N ARG A 173 -3.71 5.99 17.49
CA ARG A 173 -4.53 6.85 18.38
C ARG A 173 -5.99 6.43 18.40
N ARG A 174 -6.58 6.13 17.24
CA ARG A 174 -7.99 5.71 17.16
C ARG A 174 -8.27 4.41 17.91
N ALA A 175 -7.29 3.52 18.01
CA ALA A 175 -7.45 2.27 18.76
C ALA A 175 -7.19 2.42 20.27
N ASP A 176 -6.67 3.56 20.72
CA ASP A 176 -6.46 3.88 22.13
C ASP A 176 -7.63 4.68 22.75
N GLY A 177 -8.53 5.21 21.93
CA GLY A 177 -9.73 5.95 22.34
C GLY A 177 -11.00 5.13 22.16
#